data_AF-A0A961L7J8-F1
#
_entry.id   AF-A0A961L7J8-F1
#
_cell.length_a   1.000
_cell.length_b   1.000
_cell.length_c   1.000
_cell.angle_alpha   90.00
_cell.angle_beta   90.00
_cell.angle_gamma   90.00
#
_symmetry.space_group_name_H-M   'P 1'
#
loop_
_entity.id
_entity.type
_entity.pdbx_description
1 polymer ?
#
loop_
_entity_poly.entity_id
_entity_poly.type
_entity_poly.pdbx_seq_one_letter_code
_entity_poly.pdbx_strand_id
1 'polypeptide(L)'
;QVEALLAHSGGDDRPIVLMGDMNEWRHQRRSALRPFGSHFGPMGRGVASFPSYFPLLALDRIIARPHTILGPVEVHDSPLARKASDHLPIKARVSLEGAIDA
;
A
#
# COMPACT_ATOMS: atom_id res chain seq x y z
N GLN A 1 -10.59 -9.10 -8.06
CA GLN A 1 -9.36 -9.26 -7.26
C GLN A 1 -9.54 -8.79 -5.82
N VAL A 2 -10.01 -7.55 -5.58
CA VAL A 2 -10.22 -6.99 -4.22
C VAL A 2 -11.01 -7.94 -3.30
N GLU A 3 -12.18 -8.41 -3.71
CA GLU A 3 -12.99 -9.34 -2.90
C GLU A 3 -12.27 -10.66 -2.60
N ALA A 4 -11.52 -11.20 -3.55
CA ALA A 4 -10.75 -12.43 -3.34
C ALA A 4 -9.60 -12.23 -2.33
N LEU A 5 -8.94 -11.07 -2.36
CA LEU A 5 -7.92 -10.72 -1.37
C LEU A 5 -8.54 -10.54 0.02
N LEU A 6 -9.70 -9.87 0.10
CA LEU A 6 -10.43 -9.70 1.36
C LEU A 6 -10.88 -11.03 1.96
N ALA A 7 -11.40 -11.94 1.12
CA ALA A 7 -11.80 -13.27 1.55
C ALA A 7 -10.61 -14.09 2.07
N HIS A 8 -9.43 -13.95 1.45
CA HIS A 8 -8.20 -14.63 1.88
C HIS A 8 -7.58 -14.03 3.16
N SER A 9 -7.76 -12.72 3.38
CA SER A 9 -7.31 -12.03 4.60
C SER A 9 -8.28 -12.17 5.78
N GLY A 10 -9.45 -12.78 5.60
CA GLY A 10 -10.40 -13.06 6.67
C GLY A 10 -10.09 -14.37 7.40
N GLY A 11 -10.32 -14.41 8.72
CA GLY A 11 -10.33 -15.68 9.47
C GLY A 11 -9.68 -15.63 10.86
N ASP A 12 -8.72 -14.73 11.07
CA ASP A 12 -8.11 -14.50 12.39
C ASP A 12 -7.56 -13.06 12.54
N ASP A 13 -7.11 -12.74 13.75
CA ASP A 13 -6.60 -11.42 14.13
C ASP A 13 -5.11 -11.23 13.83
N ARG A 14 -4.50 -12.07 12.97
CA ARG A 14 -3.09 -11.88 12.63
C ARG A 14 -2.87 -10.56 11.91
N PRO A 15 -1.73 -9.90 12.16
CA PRO A 15 -1.30 -8.75 11.37
C PRO A 15 -1.14 -9.12 9.90
N ILE A 16 -1.64 -8.26 9.01
CA ILE A 16 -1.58 -8.46 7.56
C ILE A 16 -0.96 -7.23 6.92
N VAL A 17 -0.02 -7.45 6.00
CA VAL A 17 0.48 -6.43 5.08
C VAL A 17 0.09 -6.83 3.66
N LEU A 18 -0.64 -5.95 2.97
CA LEU A 18 -0.94 -6.09 1.55
C LEU A 18 -0.11 -5.06 0.78
N MET A 19 0.65 -5.52 -0.21
CA MET A 19 1.51 -4.66 -1.04
C MET A 19 1.50 -5.08 -2.51
N GLY A 20 1.68 -4.09 -3.39
CA GLY A 20 1.83 -4.30 -4.83
C GLY A 20 1.27 -3.16 -5.69
N ASP A 21 1.35 -3.33 -7.01
CA ASP A 21 0.68 -2.44 -7.97
C ASP A 21 -0.82 -2.73 -7.96
N MET A 22 -1.59 -1.72 -7.54
CA MET A 22 -3.05 -1.79 -7.50
C MET A 22 -3.69 -1.20 -8.77
N ASN A 23 -2.88 -0.60 -9.65
CA ASN A 23 -3.28 0.09 -10.86
C ASN A 23 -4.43 1.10 -10.66
N GLU A 24 -4.48 1.71 -9.47
CA GLU A 24 -5.57 2.58 -9.04
C GLU A 24 -5.03 3.79 -8.28
N TRP A 25 -5.03 4.94 -8.95
CA TRP A 25 -4.59 6.22 -8.40
C TRP A 25 -5.73 7.05 -7.80
N ARG A 26 -7.00 6.74 -8.09
CA ARG A 26 -8.14 7.53 -7.65
C ARG A 26 -8.33 7.40 -6.15
N HIS A 27 -8.67 8.53 -5.52
CA HIS A 27 -9.03 8.58 -4.12
C HIS A 27 -10.55 8.43 -3.93
N GLN A 28 -10.96 7.78 -2.84
CA GLN A 28 -12.33 7.82 -2.30
C GLN A 28 -13.42 7.20 -3.21
N ARG A 29 -14.55 7.90 -3.42
CA ARG A 29 -15.86 7.34 -3.84
C ARG A 29 -15.85 6.54 -5.14
N ARG A 30 -14.86 6.73 -6.01
CA ARG A 30 -14.74 6.01 -7.30
C ARG A 30 -13.52 5.08 -7.36
N SER A 31 -12.83 4.89 -6.25
CA SER A 31 -11.67 4.00 -6.18
C SER A 31 -12.12 2.55 -6.06
N ALA A 32 -11.54 1.68 -6.89
CA ALA A 32 -11.74 0.23 -6.76
C ALA A 32 -11.21 -0.32 -5.41
N LEU A 33 -10.34 0.43 -4.73
CA LEU A 33 -9.72 0.05 -3.45
C LEU A 33 -10.58 0.41 -2.23
N ARG A 34 -11.72 1.08 -2.42
CA ARG A 34 -12.62 1.46 -1.32
C ARG A 34 -12.95 0.31 -0.34
N PRO A 35 -13.21 -0.93 -0.79
CA PRO A 35 -13.50 -2.05 0.13
C PRO A 35 -12.35 -2.38 1.10
N PHE A 36 -11.09 -2.07 0.76
CA PHE A 36 -9.97 -2.27 1.69
C PHE A 36 -10.05 -1.38 2.92
N GLY A 37 -10.72 -0.23 2.84
CA GLY A 37 -10.78 0.74 3.95
C GLY A 37 -11.41 0.19 5.23
N SER A 38 -12.40 -0.70 5.13
CA SER A 38 -13.02 -1.32 6.31
C SER A 38 -12.16 -2.43 6.93
N HIS A 39 -11.19 -2.98 6.19
CA HIS A 39 -10.36 -4.09 6.67
C HIS A 39 -8.95 -3.62 7.09
N PHE A 40 -8.36 -2.66 6.37
CA PHE A 40 -7.00 -2.17 6.58
C PHE A 40 -6.96 -0.74 7.15
N GLY A 41 -8.11 -0.14 7.47
CA GLY A 41 -8.19 1.23 7.96
C GLY A 41 -8.06 2.29 6.86
N PRO A 42 -7.87 3.58 7.23
CA PRO A 42 -7.84 4.67 6.27
C PRO A 42 -6.72 4.50 5.25
N MET A 43 -7.10 4.36 3.99
CA MET A 43 -6.13 4.38 2.90
C MET A 43 -5.62 5.80 2.69
N GLY A 44 -4.33 6.01 2.93
CA GLY A 44 -3.65 7.26 2.58
C GLY A 44 -3.68 7.53 1.08
N ARG A 45 -3.21 8.72 0.68
CA ARG A 45 -3.12 9.11 -0.75
C ARG A 45 -2.13 8.25 -1.56
N GLY A 46 -1.29 7.45 -0.89
CA GLY A 46 -0.17 6.76 -1.51
C GLY A 46 0.95 7.75 -1.85
N VAL A 47 2.00 7.23 -2.47
CA VAL A 47 3.14 8.01 -2.96
C VAL A 47 3.29 7.83 -4.46
N ALA A 48 3.65 8.89 -5.18
CA ALA A 48 3.80 8.82 -6.63
C ALA A 48 5.05 8.00 -6.98
N SER A 49 4.84 6.84 -7.58
CA SER A 49 5.89 5.90 -8.00
C SER A 49 5.96 5.74 -9.51
N PHE A 50 4.88 6.06 -10.23
CA PHE A 50 4.77 5.87 -11.68
C PHE A 50 4.49 7.19 -12.42
N PRO A 51 5.05 7.41 -13.62
CA PRO A 51 6.18 6.68 -14.19
C PRO A 51 7.49 7.04 -13.50
N SER A 52 8.44 6.12 -13.46
CA SER A 52 9.67 6.26 -12.66
C SER A 52 10.55 7.44 -13.07
N TYR A 53 10.52 7.85 -14.34
CA TYR A 53 11.27 9.00 -14.84
C TYR A 53 10.62 10.35 -14.46
N PHE A 54 9.32 10.38 -14.18
CA PHE A 54 8.60 11.57 -13.73
C PHE A 54 7.38 11.16 -12.88
N PRO A 55 7.58 10.86 -11.59
CA PRO A 55 6.54 10.23 -10.78
C PRO A 55 5.33 11.16 -10.57
N LEU A 56 4.16 10.71 -11.02
CA LEU A 56 2.91 11.47 -10.99
C LEU A 56 1.76 10.71 -10.34
N LEU A 57 1.72 9.40 -10.57
CA LEU A 57 0.64 8.51 -10.15
C LEU A 57 1.12 7.60 -9.03
N ALA A 58 0.31 7.51 -7.99
CA ALA A 58 0.47 6.53 -6.95
C ALA A 58 -0.31 5.28 -7.38
N LEU A 59 0.33 4.32 -8.04
CA LEU A 59 -0.32 3.05 -8.41
C LEU A 59 0.00 1.94 -7.40
N ASP A 60 1.24 1.95 -6.90
CA ASP A 60 1.71 1.04 -5.86
C ASP A 60 1.13 1.40 -4.49
N ARG A 61 0.79 0.37 -3.70
CA ARG A 61 0.28 0.52 -2.34
C ARG A 61 1.02 -0.41 -1.40
N ILE A 62 1.24 0.05 -0.17
CA ILE A 62 1.48 -0.78 1.00
C ILE A 62 0.41 -0.37 2.01
N ILE A 63 -0.42 -1.32 2.44
CA ILE A 63 -1.44 -1.13 3.47
C ILE A 63 -1.35 -2.27 4.49
N ALA A 64 -1.79 -2.00 5.72
CA ALA A 64 -1.64 -2.96 6.80
C ALA A 64 -2.84 -2.99 7.74
N ARG A 65 -3.04 -4.14 8.39
CA ARG A 65 -4.00 -4.36 9.47
C ARG A 65 -3.24 -4.98 10.65
N PRO A 66 -3.25 -4.38 11.85
CA PRO A 66 -3.78 -3.06 12.13
C PRO A 66 -2.94 -1.98 11.42
N HIS A 67 -3.56 -0.86 11.04
CA HIS A 67 -2.89 0.19 10.27
C HIS A 67 -1.70 0.84 11.01
N THR A 68 -1.68 0.70 12.34
CA THR A 68 -0.65 1.20 13.26
C THR A 68 0.70 0.50 13.11
N ILE A 69 0.75 -0.72 12.56
CA ILE A 69 2.02 -1.42 12.36
C ILE A 69 2.85 -0.83 11.23
N LEU A 70 2.24 -0.04 10.34
CA LEU A 70 2.89 0.49 9.15
C LEU A 70 3.35 1.93 9.39
N GLY A 71 4.66 2.15 9.29
CA GLY A 71 5.23 3.50 9.28
C GLY A 71 4.95 4.26 7.98
N PRO A 72 5.52 5.47 7.83
CA PRO A 72 5.40 6.24 6.61
C PRO A 72 5.84 5.44 5.38
N VAL A 73 5.01 5.49 4.33
CA VAL A 73 5.35 4.95 3.02
C VAL A 73 6.11 6.02 2.23
N GLU A 74 7.26 5.64 1.69
CA GLU A 74 8.17 6.54 0.97
C GLU A 74 8.59 5.93 -0.36
N VAL A 75 8.94 6.79 -1.32
CA VAL A 75 9.53 6.36 -2.59
C VAL A 75 11.04 6.21 -2.44
N HIS A 76 11.60 5.14 -2.99
CA HIS A 76 13.04 5.02 -3.21
C HIS A 76 13.42 5.61 -4.56
N ASP A 77 13.67 6.91 -4.58
CA ASP A 77 14.06 7.64 -5.79
C ASP A 77 15.58 7.71 -5.91
N SER A 78 16.14 6.87 -6.79
CA SER A 78 17.56 6.89 -7.13
C SER A 78 17.77 6.72 -8.63
N PRO A 79 18.91 7.17 -9.20
CA PRO A 79 19.20 6.98 -10.62
C PRO A 79 19.17 5.51 -11.04
N LEU A 80 19.52 4.58 -10.14
CA LEU A 80 19.43 3.14 -10.41
C LEU A 80 17.98 2.67 -10.41
N ALA A 81 17.16 3.10 -9.45
CA ALA A 81 15.75 2.74 -9.38
C ALA A 81 14.98 3.16 -10.64
N ARG A 82 15.26 4.35 -11.17
CA ARG A 82 14.66 4.87 -12.42
C ARG A 82 15.01 4.06 -13.66
N LYS A 83 16.14 3.35 -13.66
CA LYS A 83 16.55 2.45 -14.75
C LYS A 83 16.02 1.04 -14.57
N ALA A 84 15.78 0.62 -13.32
CA ALA A 84 15.42 -0.74 -12.98
C ALA A 84 13.97 -1.10 -13.33
N SER A 85 13.06 -0.11 -13.34
CA SER A 85 11.64 -0.29 -13.65
C SER A 85 11.00 1.03 -14.09
N ASP A 86 9.86 0.95 -14.76
CA ASP A 86 8.92 2.05 -15.00
C ASP A 86 8.15 2.50 -13.75
N HIS A 87 8.26 1.76 -12.64
CA HIS A 87 7.82 2.16 -11.31
C HIS A 87 9.02 2.38 -10.37
N LEU A 88 9.00 3.45 -9.57
CA LEU A 88 9.92 3.58 -8.44
C LEU A 88 9.50 2.65 -7.31
N PRO A 89 10.44 1.93 -6.66
CA PRO A 89 10.13 1.13 -5.48
C PRO A 89 9.54 2.01 -4.37
N ILE A 90 8.54 1.50 -3.66
CA ILE A 90 8.02 2.10 -2.43
C ILE A 90 8.43 1.25 -1.23
N LYS A 91 8.69 1.91 -0.10
CA LYS A 91 9.18 1.27 1.13
C LYS A 91 8.45 1.83 2.35
N ALA A 92 8.38 1.03 3.39
CA ALA A 92 7.91 1.44 4.72
C ALA A 92 8.57 0.56 5.78
N ARG A 93 8.65 1.05 7.01
CA ARG A 93 9.03 0.23 8.17
C ARG A 93 7.78 -0.39 8.78
N VAL A 94 7.88 -1.64 9.23
CA VAL A 94 6.82 -2.33 9.97
C VAL A 94 7.23 -2.46 11.43
N SER A 95 6.35 -2.06 12.35
CA SER A 95 6.53 -2.26 13.80
C SER A 95 5.74 -3.49 14.24
N LEU A 96 6.44 -4.47 14.81
CA LEU A 96 5.83 -5.67 15.38
C LEU A 96 5.30 -5.43 16.80
N GLU A 97 5.77 -4.39 17.49
CA GLU A 97 5.24 -4.00 18.81
C GLU A 97 3.78 -3.56 18.69
N GLY A 98 3.47 -2.77 17.65
CA GLY A 98 2.08 -2.36 17.36
C GLY A 98 1.15 -3.50 16.94
N ALA A 99 1.66 -4.71 16.73
CA ALA A 99 0.88 -5.93 16.48
C ALA A 99 0.57 -6.72 17.76
N ILE A 100 1.27 -6.44 18.87
CA ILE A 100 1.08 -7.14 20.15
C ILE A 100 0.05 -6.40 21.03
N ASP A 101 -0.13 -5.09 20.79
CA ASP A 101 -1.00 -4.20 21.58
C ASP A 101 -2.40 -3.92 20.96
N ALA A 102 -2.74 -4.55 19.84
CA ALA A 102 -3.97 -4.32 19.05
C ALA A 102 -4.96 -5.48 19.16
#